data_AF-D6PDI4-F1
#
_entry.id   AF-D6PDI4-F1
#
_cell.length_a   1.000
_cell.length_b   1.000
_cell.length_c   1.000
_cell.angle_alpha   90.00
_cell.angle_beta   90.00
_cell.angle_gamma   90.00
#
_symmetry.space_group_name_H-M   'P 1'
#
loop_
_entity.id
_entity.type
_entity.pdbx_description
1 polymer ?
#
loop_
_entity_poly.entity_id
_entity_poly.type
_entity_poly.pdbx_seq_one_letter_code
_entity_poly.pdbx_strand_id
1 'polypeptide(L)'
;MSDEVKKFFSTYGDFVKKVTSQPSLDLDALKQSLEDVENRSPIESARLMTAALGLGSETGEFVEIVKKMFLQGKPPSEENIFHMKRELGDIMWYWITACSALDLDPFEVIKENQDKLEARYGEKFEVQRSEVRKEGDL
;
A
#
# COMPACT_ATOMS: atom_id res chain seq x y z
N MET A 1 -13.50 17.14 -30.07
CA MET A 1 -14.25 16.12 -29.30
C MET A 1 -15.73 16.31 -29.60
N SER A 2 -16.45 15.29 -30.08
CA SER A 2 -17.87 15.42 -30.43
C SER A 2 -18.73 15.68 -29.19
N ASP A 3 -19.90 16.30 -29.36
CA ASP A 3 -20.83 16.58 -28.26
C ASP A 3 -21.34 15.31 -27.57
N GLU A 4 -21.37 14.20 -28.30
CA GLU A 4 -21.66 12.87 -27.77
C GLU A 4 -20.62 12.41 -26.74
N VAL A 5 -19.33 12.62 -27.00
CA VAL A 5 -18.25 12.26 -26.06
C VAL A 5 -18.32 13.13 -24.80
N LYS A 6 -18.64 14.43 -24.94
CA LYS A 6 -18.84 15.31 -23.77
C LYS A 6 -20.02 14.84 -22.91
N LYS A 7 -21.14 14.48 -23.56
CA LYS A 7 -22.34 13.97 -22.87
C LYS A 7 -22.05 12.65 -22.14
N PHE A 8 -21.27 11.77 -22.75
CA PHE A 8 -20.82 10.53 -22.11
C PHE A 8 -20.02 10.83 -20.83
N PHE A 9 -18.96 11.64 -20.89
CA PHE A 9 -18.13 11.93 -19.72
C PHE A 9 -18.89 12.67 -18.62
N SER A 10 -19.86 13.53 -18.96
CA SER A 10 -20.75 14.15 -17.97
C SER A 10 -21.58 13.09 -17.25
N THR A 11 -22.24 12.21 -18.01
CA THR A 11 -23.08 11.14 -17.45
C THR A 11 -22.26 10.17 -16.59
N TYR A 12 -21.05 9.85 -17.05
CA TYR A 12 -20.11 9.02 -16.30
C TYR A 12 -19.65 9.71 -15.02
N GLY A 13 -19.37 11.02 -15.05
CA GLY A 13 -19.02 11.80 -13.87
C GLY A 13 -20.12 11.78 -12.80
N ASP A 14 -21.38 11.93 -13.21
CA ASP A 14 -22.53 11.83 -12.31
C ASP A 14 -22.68 10.42 -11.72
N PHE A 15 -22.48 9.39 -12.55
CA PHE A 15 -22.46 8.01 -12.09
C PHE A 15 -21.36 7.78 -11.05
N VAL A 16 -20.11 8.18 -11.33
CA VAL A 16 -18.98 8.07 -10.41
C VAL A 16 -19.31 8.76 -9.09
N LYS A 17 -19.80 10.01 -9.12
CA LYS A 17 -20.20 10.74 -7.91
C LYS A 17 -21.27 9.99 -7.11
N LYS A 18 -22.26 9.37 -7.77
CA LYS A 18 -23.33 8.62 -7.11
C LYS A 18 -22.83 7.34 -6.42
N VAL A 19 -21.78 6.71 -6.94
CA VAL A 19 -21.21 5.46 -6.40
C VAL A 19 -20.00 5.69 -5.49
N THR A 20 -19.56 6.93 -5.32
CA THR A 20 -18.48 7.31 -4.39
C THR A 20 -19.04 7.52 -2.98
N SER A 21 -18.32 7.03 -1.97
CA SER A 21 -18.74 7.14 -0.56
C SER A 21 -18.82 8.60 -0.09
N GLN A 22 -19.70 8.90 0.88
CA GLN A 22 -19.83 10.25 1.43
C GLN A 22 -18.52 10.78 2.06
N PRO A 23 -17.78 10.01 2.89
CA PRO A 23 -16.47 10.43 3.39
C PRO A 23 -15.43 10.73 2.30
N SER A 24 -15.63 10.24 1.06
CA SER A 24 -14.74 10.56 -0.06
C SER A 24 -15.16 11.82 -0.84
N LEU A 25 -16.36 12.37 -0.59
CA LEU A 25 -16.91 13.52 -1.31
C LEU A 25 -17.08 14.76 -0.42
N ASP A 26 -17.26 14.57 0.89
CA ASP A 26 -17.57 15.61 1.85
C ASP A 26 -16.58 15.60 3.02
N LEU A 27 -16.07 16.79 3.36
CA LEU A 27 -15.01 16.93 4.37
C LEU A 27 -15.52 16.66 5.78
N ASP A 28 -16.76 17.03 6.11
CA ASP A 28 -17.29 16.84 7.46
C ASP A 28 -17.67 15.36 7.67
N ALA A 29 -18.19 14.69 6.64
CA ALA A 29 -18.34 13.24 6.63
C ALA A 29 -16.99 12.51 6.77
N LEU A 30 -15.92 13.01 6.13
CA LEU A 30 -14.57 12.46 6.31
C LEU A 30 -14.08 12.61 7.75
N LYS A 31 -14.18 13.81 8.33
CA LYS A 31 -13.80 14.05 9.72
C LYS A 31 -14.54 13.12 10.67
N GLN A 32 -15.86 13.00 10.50
CA GLN A 32 -16.68 12.11 11.33
C GLN A 32 -16.23 10.65 11.21
N SER A 33 -15.88 10.20 10.00
CA SER A 33 -15.36 8.85 9.79
C SER A 33 -14.01 8.63 10.47
N LEU A 34 -13.12 9.63 10.48
CA LEU A 34 -11.83 9.55 11.18
C LEU A 34 -12.04 9.48 12.70
N GLU A 35 -12.89 10.36 13.24
CA GLU A 35 -13.27 10.35 14.65
C GLU A 35 -13.92 9.03 15.06
N ASP A 36 -14.77 8.43 14.20
CA ASP A 36 -15.39 7.14 14.49
C ASP A 36 -14.36 6.01 14.58
N VAL A 37 -13.32 6.00 13.73
CA VAL A 37 -12.24 5.00 13.80
C VAL A 37 -11.42 5.20 15.08
N GLU A 38 -11.00 6.42 15.35
CA GLU A 38 -10.20 6.78 16.53
C GLU A 38 -10.94 6.46 17.85
N ASN A 39 -12.24 6.74 17.91
CA ASN A 39 -13.02 6.56 19.15
C ASN A 39 -13.48 5.12 19.38
N ARG A 40 -13.51 4.26 18.35
CA ARG A 40 -14.04 2.89 18.43
C ARG A 40 -12.98 1.80 18.31
N SER A 41 -11.71 2.17 18.14
CA SER A 41 -10.61 1.23 17.99
C SER A 41 -9.33 1.81 18.58
N PRO A 42 -8.29 0.99 18.86
CA PRO A 42 -6.99 1.49 19.29
C PRO A 42 -6.18 2.13 18.15
N ILE A 43 -6.73 2.24 16.94
CA ILE A 43 -6.01 2.72 15.76
C ILE A 43 -5.80 4.22 15.86
N GLU A 44 -4.54 4.66 15.74
CA GLU A 44 -4.18 6.06 15.55
C GLU A 44 -4.46 6.46 14.08
N SER A 45 -5.68 6.90 13.79
CA SER A 45 -6.22 7.08 12.43
C SER A 45 -5.37 8.02 11.57
N ALA A 46 -4.95 9.16 12.13
CA ALA A 46 -4.11 10.13 11.45
C ALA A 46 -2.74 9.54 11.07
N ARG A 47 -2.13 8.79 11.98
CA ARG A 47 -0.83 8.15 11.76
C ARG A 47 -0.93 6.99 10.76
N LEU A 48 -2.03 6.23 10.81
CA LEU A 48 -2.31 5.19 9.84
C LEU A 48 -2.47 5.78 8.43
N MET A 49 -3.15 6.93 8.29
CA MET A 49 -3.24 7.63 7.01
C MET A 49 -1.86 8.08 6.49
N THR A 50 -1.02 8.64 7.37
CA THR A 50 0.37 8.99 7.01
C THR A 50 1.13 7.75 6.51
N ALA A 51 1.03 6.63 7.21
CA ALA A 51 1.68 5.39 6.83
C ALA A 51 1.19 4.87 5.48
N ALA A 52 -0.13 4.78 5.28
CA ALA A 52 -0.72 4.21 4.07
C ALA A 52 -0.39 5.04 2.82
N LEU A 53 -0.50 6.37 2.90
CA LEU A 53 -0.20 7.26 1.78
C LEU A 53 1.30 7.26 1.46
N GLY A 54 2.15 7.29 2.50
CA GLY A 54 3.59 7.26 2.34
C GLY A 54 4.11 5.95 1.73
N LEU A 55 3.62 4.80 2.21
CA LEU A 55 3.94 3.50 1.61
C LEU A 55 3.63 3.48 0.11
N GLY A 56 2.46 4.00 -0.29
CA GLY A 56 2.10 4.11 -1.70
C GLY A 56 3.03 5.03 -2.50
N SER A 57 3.45 6.16 -1.91
CA SER A 57 4.38 7.11 -2.55
C SER A 57 5.77 6.49 -2.77
N GLU A 58 6.42 6.02 -1.71
CA GLU A 58 7.83 5.60 -1.78
C GLU A 58 8.00 4.27 -2.54
N THR A 59 6.99 3.38 -2.47
CA THR A 59 6.98 2.20 -3.35
C THR A 59 6.85 2.58 -4.82
N GLY A 60 6.10 3.64 -5.15
CA GLY A 60 6.03 4.21 -6.49
C GLY A 60 7.37 4.77 -6.96
N GLU A 61 8.09 5.49 -6.10
CA GLU A 61 9.43 6.01 -6.39
C GLU A 61 10.44 4.88 -6.64
N PHE A 62 10.45 3.86 -5.78
CA PHE A 62 11.26 2.65 -5.98
C PHE A 62 10.96 1.98 -7.33
N VAL A 63 9.67 1.78 -7.62
CA VAL A 63 9.21 1.17 -8.89
C VAL A 63 9.64 2.00 -10.09
N GLU A 64 9.62 3.33 -10.00
CA GLU A 64 10.07 4.20 -11.09
C GLU A 64 11.53 3.94 -11.48
N ILE A 65 12.41 3.74 -10.49
CA ILE A 65 13.83 3.43 -10.73
C ILE A 65 13.97 2.09 -11.45
N VAL A 66 13.28 1.05 -10.96
CA VAL A 66 13.28 -0.29 -11.55
C VAL A 66 12.71 -0.25 -12.98
N LYS A 67 11.57 0.42 -13.18
CA LYS A 67 10.91 0.60 -14.48
C LYS A 67 11.84 1.27 -15.50
N LYS A 68 12.55 2.33 -15.10
CA LYS A 68 13.54 3.00 -15.97
C LYS A 68 14.66 2.06 -16.41
N MET A 69 15.15 1.22 -15.50
CA MET A 69 16.22 0.27 -15.81
C MET A 69 15.75 -0.84 -16.76
N PHE A 70 14.68 -1.54 -16.39
CA PHE A 70 14.28 -2.75 -17.09
C PHE A 70 13.38 -2.51 -18.30
N LEU A 71 12.54 -1.47 -18.30
CA LEU A 71 11.56 -1.21 -19.37
C LEU A 71 11.94 -0.06 -20.29
N GLN A 72 12.88 0.80 -19.88
CA GLN A 72 13.30 1.97 -20.66
C GLN A 72 14.79 1.95 -21.03
N GLY A 73 15.50 0.86 -20.69
CA GLY A 73 16.88 0.62 -21.11
C GLY A 73 17.93 1.48 -20.41
N LYS A 74 17.61 2.11 -19.27
CA LYS A 74 18.61 2.84 -18.48
C LYS A 74 19.62 1.82 -17.91
N PRO A 75 20.94 1.97 -18.17
CA PRO A 75 21.92 1.04 -17.63
C PRO A 75 21.95 1.11 -16.09
N PRO A 76 22.15 -0.03 -15.40
CA PRO A 76 22.33 -0.04 -13.95
C PRO A 76 23.58 0.75 -13.54
N SER A 77 23.50 1.51 -12.45
CA SER A 77 24.63 2.24 -11.86
C SER A 77 24.62 2.19 -10.33
N GLU A 78 25.73 2.55 -9.69
CA GLU A 78 25.81 2.71 -8.23
C GLU A 78 24.83 3.77 -7.71
N GLU A 79 24.58 4.83 -8.49
CA GLU A 79 23.59 5.85 -8.18
C GLU A 79 22.18 5.25 -8.14
N ASN A 80 21.84 4.36 -9.08
CA ASN A 80 20.56 3.66 -9.04
C ASN A 80 20.40 2.81 -7.78
N ILE A 81 21.44 2.08 -7.37
CA ILE A 81 21.43 1.25 -6.16
C ILE A 81 21.28 2.15 -4.91
N PHE A 82 22.02 3.26 -4.86
CA PHE A 82 21.94 4.21 -3.76
C PHE A 82 20.54 4.82 -3.64
N HIS A 83 19.93 5.20 -4.76
CA HIS A 83 18.57 5.75 -4.78
C HIS A 83 17.55 4.71 -4.32
N MET A 84 17.60 3.48 -4.86
CA MET A 84 16.74 2.39 -4.40
C MET A 84 16.90 2.10 -2.91
N LYS A 85 18.12 2.17 -2.36
CA LYS A 85 18.35 2.01 -0.92
C LYS A 85 17.66 3.10 -0.10
N ARG A 86 17.62 4.34 -0.58
CA ARG A 86 16.90 5.43 0.08
C ARG A 86 15.41 5.16 0.11
N GLU A 87 14.84 4.81 -1.03
CA GLU A 87 13.40 4.48 -1.11
C GLU A 87 13.05 3.28 -0.21
N LEU A 88 13.92 2.26 -0.13
CA LEU A 88 13.73 1.15 0.81
C LEU A 88 13.77 1.61 2.28
N GLY A 89 14.60 2.60 2.62
CA GLY A 89 14.63 3.21 3.94
C GLY A 89 13.35 3.97 4.26
N ASP A 90 12.85 4.76 3.32
CA ASP A 90 11.63 5.54 3.47
C ASP A 90 10.39 4.62 3.54
N ILE A 91 10.36 3.54 2.75
CA ILE A 91 9.38 2.45 2.88
C ILE A 91 9.40 1.86 4.29
N MET A 92 10.58 1.53 4.83
CA MET A 92 10.70 1.01 6.19
C MET A 92 10.21 2.01 7.24
N TRP A 93 10.44 3.31 7.04
CA TRP A 93 9.94 4.36 7.93
C TRP A 93 8.41 4.37 7.98
N TYR A 94 7.74 4.36 6.83
CA TYR A 94 6.28 4.31 6.79
C TYR A 94 5.72 2.96 7.26
N TRP A 95 6.43 1.85 7.03
CA TRP A 95 6.03 0.54 7.54
C TRP A 95 6.07 0.48 9.08
N ILE A 96 7.12 1.01 9.70
CA ILE A 96 7.18 1.16 11.17
C ILE A 96 6.07 2.10 11.66
N THR A 97 5.80 3.18 10.92
CA THR A 97 4.71 4.10 11.25
C THR A 97 3.35 3.40 11.22
N ALA A 98 3.12 2.47 10.27
CA ALA A 98 1.92 1.65 10.23
C ALA A 98 1.83 0.72 11.45
N CYS A 99 2.92 0.03 11.81
CA CYS A 99 2.95 -0.84 12.98
C CYS A 99 2.59 -0.06 14.25
N SER A 100 3.19 1.11 14.46
CA SER A 100 2.89 1.94 15.61
C SER A 100 1.44 2.46 15.61
N ALA A 101 0.88 2.81 14.45
CA ALA A 101 -0.51 3.27 14.36
C ALA A 101 -1.53 2.18 14.70
N LEU A 102 -1.10 0.91 14.67
CA LEU A 102 -1.91 -0.27 14.99
C LEU A 102 -1.52 -0.90 16.35
N ASP A 103 -0.62 -0.27 17.10
CA ASP A 103 -0.03 -0.79 18.34
C ASP A 103 0.60 -2.19 18.19
N LEU A 104 1.27 -2.42 17.06
CA LEU A 104 1.96 -3.67 16.77
C LEU A 104 3.47 -3.56 17.02
N ASP A 105 4.05 -4.62 17.61
CA ASP A 105 5.50 -4.79 17.65
C ASP A 105 6.02 -5.20 16.25
N PRO A 106 6.87 -4.39 15.61
CA PRO A 106 7.48 -4.73 14.32
C PRO A 106 8.18 -6.10 14.30
N PHE A 107 8.78 -6.52 15.42
CA PHE A 107 9.43 -7.83 15.50
C PHE A 107 8.41 -8.95 15.34
N GLU A 108 7.29 -8.89 16.07
CA GLU A 108 6.23 -9.89 16.00
C GLU A 108 5.60 -9.96 14.61
N VAL A 109 5.38 -8.80 13.95
CA VAL A 109 4.86 -8.76 12.57
C VAL A 109 5.78 -9.50 11.59
N ILE A 110 7.09 -9.29 11.69
CA ILE A 110 8.06 -9.99 10.83
C ILE A 110 8.21 -11.45 11.23
N LYS A 111 8.20 -11.76 12.53
CA LYS A 111 8.33 -13.12 13.05
C LYS A 111 7.15 -14.00 12.61
N GLU A 112 5.93 -13.49 12.71
CA GLU A 112 4.73 -14.18 12.23
C GLU A 112 4.81 -14.44 10.72
N ASN A 113 5.28 -13.47 9.93
CA ASN A 113 5.51 -13.67 8.50
C ASN A 113 6.57 -14.75 8.23
N GLN A 114 7.69 -14.72 8.96
CA GLN A 114 8.74 -15.72 8.86
C GLN A 114 8.20 -17.12 9.17
N ASP A 115 7.50 -17.30 10.31
CA ASP A 115 6.96 -18.59 10.73
C ASP A 115 5.95 -19.14 9.72
N LYS A 116 5.11 -18.27 9.16
CA LYS A 116 4.19 -18.61 8.06
C LYS A 116 4.93 -19.07 6.80
N LEU A 117 6.00 -18.36 6.40
CA LEU A 117 6.80 -18.73 5.23
C LEU A 117 7.59 -20.01 5.45
N GLU A 118 8.15 -20.23 6.64
CA GLU A 118 8.83 -21.47 7.03
C GLU A 118 7.87 -22.65 7.06
N ALA A 119 6.64 -22.47 7.56
CA ALA A 119 5.61 -23.51 7.51
C ALA A 119 5.19 -23.86 6.07
N ARG A 120 5.21 -22.87 5.16
CA ARG A 120 4.86 -23.05 3.75
C ARG A 120 5.96 -23.71 2.94
N TYR A 121 7.20 -23.24 3.10
CA TYR A 121 8.32 -23.62 2.24
C TYR A 121 9.32 -24.57 2.91
N GLY A 122 9.36 -24.65 4.23
CA GLY A 122 10.46 -25.28 4.97
C GLY A 122 11.73 -24.42 4.88
N GLU A 123 12.91 -25.05 4.87
CA GLU A 123 14.21 -24.35 4.76
C GLU A 123 14.53 -23.80 3.35
N LYS A 124 13.74 -24.14 2.31
CA LYS A 124 13.98 -23.72 0.93
C LYS A 124 12.70 -23.44 0.16
N PHE A 125 12.74 -22.43 -0.71
CA PHE A 125 11.68 -22.14 -1.65
C PHE A 125 11.50 -23.30 -2.66
N GLU A 126 10.31 -23.88 -2.70
CA GLU A 126 9.85 -24.82 -3.74
C GLU A 126 8.64 -24.22 -4.46
N VAL A 127 8.72 -24.03 -5.80
CA VAL A 127 7.65 -23.42 -6.61
C VAL A 127 6.29 -24.06 -6.35
N GLN A 128 6.23 -25.40 -6.25
CA GLN A 128 4.99 -26.14 -6.00
C GLN A 128 4.31 -25.80 -4.67
N ARG A 129 5.06 -25.38 -3.64
CA ARG A 129 4.51 -24.96 -2.34
C ARG A 129 4.08 -23.49 -2.32
N SER A 130 4.46 -22.70 -3.33
CA SER A 130 4.02 -21.30 -3.46
C SER A 130 2.60 -21.17 -4.00
N GLU A 131 2.16 -22.15 -4.79
CA GLU A 131 0.86 -22.13 -5.45
C GLU A 131 -0.26 -22.81 -4.64
N VAL A 132 0.08 -23.67 -3.66
CA VAL A 132 -0.90 -24.43 -2.85
C VAL A 132 -0.93 -23.91 -1.41
N ARG A 133 -2.02 -23.24 -1.03
CA ARG A 133 -2.28 -22.82 0.37
C ARG A 133 -2.94 -23.96 1.14
N LYS A 134 -2.59 -24.14 2.42
CA LYS A 134 -3.34 -25.01 3.33
C LYS A 134 -4.64 -24.30 3.74
N GLU A 135 -5.69 -25.07 3.96
CA GLU A 135 -6.97 -24.55 4.45
C GLU A 135 -6.79 -23.97 5.86
N GLY A 136 -7.12 -22.68 6.05
CA GLY A 136 -6.99 -21.98 7.33
C GLY A 136 -5.78 -21.04 7.48
N ASP A 137 -4.97 -20.85 6.42
CA ASP A 137 -3.87 -19.88 6.39
C ASP A 137 -4.41 -18.49 6.01
N LEU A 138 -4.86 -17.70 7.01
CA LEU A 138 -5.37 -16.32 6.88
C LEU A 138 -4.38 -15.32 7.47
#